data_AF-A0A2A2AMZ3-F1
#
_entry.id   AF-A0A2A2AMZ3-F1
#
_cell.length_a   1.000
_cell.length_b   1.000
_cell.length_c   1.000
_cell.angle_alpha   90.00
_cell.angle_beta   90.00
_cell.angle_gamma   90.00
#
_symmetry.space_group_name_H-M   'P 1'
#
loop_
_entity.id
_entity.type
_entity.pdbx_description
1 polymer ?
#
loop_
_entity_poly.entity_id
_entity_poly.type
_entity_poly.pdbx_seq_one_letter_code
_entity_poly.pdbx_strand_id
1 'polypeptide(L)'
;MRWRALPAGDQALLLELEDLPQTLALLARLQAAQAQGLLPGLGEMVPAARTLLLQFNPHQCTAAQLLARLQPLLQALPQPPGAQPMQGPQAGAARCVPIPVRYDGEDLDALAELLGLSRRELIERHTGCDYLAAFAGFAPGFVYLAGGHDCFAQVPRRATPRTRVPAGAVALAGHFSAIYPKASPGGWQLIGSTPCVMWDLQRPEPALIQPGWRVRFHDLERPGASISLPPAPPPATPAPPAPARHASIAPAAQAGACLQVRSPGLQTLLQDGGRAGQTALGVGRSGALDGWAMRAANRCVGNPPGAPVLENLLGQLVLAVSEPAVLAVTGADVPLRIRSADGRCRQAATGCALALDAGDELQLGSPRAAVV
;
A
#
# COMPACT_ATOMS: atom_id res chain seq x y z
N MET A 1 -6.90 30.87 7.44
CA MET A 1 -6.61 29.48 7.07
C MET A 1 -5.31 29.43 6.28
N ARG A 2 -4.30 28.72 6.77
CA ARG A 2 -3.01 28.54 6.07
C ARG A 2 -2.97 27.15 5.45
N TRP A 3 -3.56 27.00 4.27
CA TRP A 3 -3.29 25.84 3.43
C TRP A 3 -2.36 26.24 2.28
N ARG A 4 -1.58 25.28 1.77
CA ARG A 4 -0.80 25.46 0.54
C ARG A 4 -0.99 24.26 -0.37
N ALA A 5 -1.00 24.51 -1.69
CA ALA A 5 -0.99 23.47 -2.70
C ALA A 5 0.39 23.43 -3.35
N LEU A 6 1.01 22.25 -3.38
CA LEU A 6 2.32 22.02 -3.98
C LEU A 6 2.19 21.00 -5.12
N PRO A 7 2.94 21.15 -6.22
CA PRO A 7 3.02 20.10 -7.23
C PRO A 7 3.72 18.85 -6.65
N ALA A 8 3.22 17.67 -7.01
CA ALA A 8 3.80 16.39 -6.64
C ALA A 8 3.93 15.50 -7.88
N GLY A 9 4.85 15.87 -8.77
CA GLY A 9 4.94 15.32 -10.12
C GLY A 9 3.86 15.89 -11.06
N ASP A 10 3.73 15.30 -12.25
CA ASP A 10 2.89 15.86 -13.33
C ASP A 10 1.39 15.56 -13.18
N GLN A 11 1.04 14.65 -12.28
CA GLN A 11 -0.32 14.11 -12.14
C GLN A 11 -0.82 14.11 -10.69
N ALA A 12 -0.19 14.89 -9.80
CA ALA A 12 -0.69 15.02 -8.44
C ALA A 12 -0.44 16.40 -7.82
N LEU A 13 -1.32 16.75 -6.88
CA LEU A 13 -1.21 17.91 -6.01
C LEU A 13 -1.10 17.45 -4.57
N LEU A 14 -0.13 18.00 -3.83
CA LEU A 14 -0.03 17.84 -2.39
C LEU A 14 -0.65 19.07 -1.72
N LEU A 15 -1.78 18.88 -1.06
CA LEU A 15 -2.34 19.90 -0.18
C LEU A 15 -1.73 19.76 1.20
N GLU A 16 -1.22 20.85 1.75
CA GLU A 16 -0.87 20.91 3.16
C GLU A 16 -1.90 21.74 3.92
N LEU A 17 -2.35 21.18 5.03
CA LEU A 17 -3.35 21.71 5.93
C LEU A 17 -2.72 21.98 7.29
N GLU A 18 -3.49 22.60 8.18
CA GLU A 18 -3.00 22.97 9.50
C GLU A 18 -2.79 21.73 10.40
N ASP A 19 -3.73 20.79 10.36
CA ASP A 19 -3.77 19.65 11.27
C ASP A 19 -4.53 18.44 10.68
N LEU A 20 -4.61 17.38 11.48
CA LEU A 20 -5.30 16.15 11.12
C LEU A 20 -6.83 16.32 11.01
N PRO A 21 -7.53 16.99 11.95
CA PRO A 21 -8.95 17.30 11.79
C PRO A 21 -9.31 17.96 10.46
N GLN A 22 -8.56 19.00 10.04
CA GLN A 22 -8.79 19.65 8.75
C GLN A 22 -8.53 18.70 7.58
N THR A 23 -7.50 17.85 7.67
CA THR A 23 -7.18 16.87 6.64
C THR A 23 -8.29 15.84 6.45
N LEU A 24 -8.80 15.28 7.55
CA LEU A 24 -9.90 14.31 7.52
C LEU A 24 -11.23 14.94 7.09
N ALA A 25 -11.50 16.16 7.53
CA ALA A 25 -12.69 16.91 7.12
C ALA A 25 -12.67 17.20 5.60
N LEU A 26 -11.52 17.62 5.06
CA LEU A 26 -11.37 17.82 3.62
C LEU A 26 -11.53 16.51 2.85
N LEU A 27 -10.89 15.42 3.31
CA LEU A 27 -11.02 14.10 2.69
C LEU A 27 -12.49 13.68 2.58
N ALA A 28 -13.26 13.77 3.67
CA ALA A 28 -14.66 13.39 3.67
C ALA A 28 -15.49 14.22 2.68
N ARG A 29 -15.22 15.54 2.59
CA ARG A 29 -15.88 16.43 1.63
C ARG A 29 -15.53 16.09 0.19
N LEU A 30 -14.28 15.76 -0.09
CA LEU A 30 -13.83 15.38 -1.43
C LEU A 30 -14.42 14.04 -1.86
N GLN A 31 -14.45 13.06 -0.96
CA GLN A 31 -15.10 11.78 -1.21
C GLN A 31 -16.58 11.96 -1.53
N ALA A 32 -17.30 12.78 -0.76
CA ALA A 32 -18.71 13.09 -1.03
C ALA A 32 -18.90 13.78 -2.39
N ALA A 33 -18.07 14.76 -2.72
CA ALA A 33 -18.13 15.47 -4.01
C ALA A 33 -17.76 14.56 -5.20
N GLN A 34 -16.78 13.69 -5.04
CA GLN A 34 -16.38 12.70 -6.05
C GLN A 34 -17.49 11.68 -6.30
N ALA A 35 -18.16 11.20 -5.24
CA ALA A 35 -19.31 10.29 -5.35
C ALA A 35 -20.50 10.93 -6.11
N GLN A 36 -20.61 12.26 -6.07
CA GLN A 36 -21.61 13.04 -6.82
C GLN A 36 -21.11 13.43 -8.24
N GLY A 37 -19.93 13.00 -8.67
CA GLY A 37 -19.37 13.33 -9.98
C GLY A 37 -18.90 14.79 -10.15
N LEU A 38 -18.79 15.55 -9.06
CA LEU A 38 -18.46 16.98 -9.09
C LEU A 38 -16.97 17.28 -9.30
N LEU A 39 -16.12 16.25 -9.25
CA LEU A 39 -14.67 16.37 -9.35
C LEU A 39 -14.13 15.50 -10.51
N PRO A 40 -14.51 15.77 -11.77
CA PRO A 40 -14.04 14.99 -12.91
C PRO A 40 -12.52 15.11 -13.05
N GLY A 41 -11.87 13.96 -13.30
CA GLY A 41 -10.42 13.84 -13.35
C GLY A 41 -9.75 13.62 -12.01
N LEU A 42 -10.43 13.79 -10.86
CA LEU A 42 -9.84 13.43 -9.56
C LEU A 42 -9.76 11.90 -9.43
N GLY A 43 -8.55 11.41 -9.15
CA GLY A 43 -8.25 10.00 -8.94
C GLY A 43 -8.18 9.65 -7.45
N GLU A 44 -7.12 8.93 -7.08
CA GLU A 44 -6.89 8.53 -5.69
C GLU A 44 -6.54 9.72 -4.79
N MET A 45 -7.00 9.61 -3.54
CA MET A 45 -6.73 10.56 -2.46
C MET A 45 -5.96 9.83 -1.36
N VAL A 46 -4.80 10.38 -0.96
CA VAL A 46 -3.94 9.77 0.06
C VAL A 46 -3.78 10.74 1.23
N PRO A 47 -4.56 10.56 2.31
CA PRO A 47 -4.44 11.39 3.51
C PRO A 47 -3.20 11.02 4.33
N ALA A 48 -2.67 12.02 5.03
CA ALA A 48 -1.63 11.90 6.05
C ALA A 48 -1.94 12.86 7.21
N ALA A 49 -1.01 13.03 8.15
CA ALA A 49 -1.24 13.80 9.37
C ALA A 49 -1.67 15.26 9.14
N ARG A 50 -1.08 15.95 8.15
CA ARG A 50 -1.40 17.35 7.82
C ARG A 50 -1.41 17.60 6.31
N THR A 51 -1.46 16.53 5.53
CA THR A 51 -1.31 16.60 4.08
C THR A 51 -2.30 15.67 3.41
N LEU A 52 -2.79 16.08 2.25
CA LEU A 52 -3.63 15.27 1.39
C LEU A 52 -3.07 15.29 -0.03
N LEU A 53 -2.56 14.15 -0.48
CA LEU A 53 -2.13 13.98 -1.87
C LEU A 53 -3.36 13.65 -2.73
N LEU A 54 -3.55 14.41 -3.80
CA LEU A 54 -4.62 14.25 -4.77
C LEU A 54 -4.02 13.89 -6.12
N GLN A 55 -4.20 12.65 -6.57
CA GLN A 55 -3.86 12.27 -7.94
C GLN A 55 -4.96 12.75 -8.88
N PHE A 56 -4.61 13.18 -10.09
CA PHE A 56 -5.56 13.59 -11.10
C PHE A 56 -5.15 13.15 -12.51
N ASN A 57 -6.14 12.99 -13.39
CA ASN A 57 -5.92 12.67 -14.79
C ASN A 57 -5.72 13.96 -15.61
N PRO A 58 -4.50 14.23 -16.13
CA PRO A 58 -4.22 15.46 -16.88
C PRO A 58 -5.02 15.59 -18.18
N HIS A 59 -5.55 14.49 -18.72
CA HIS A 59 -6.43 14.52 -19.89
C HIS A 59 -7.86 14.97 -19.56
N GLN A 60 -8.26 14.97 -18.29
CA GLN A 60 -9.60 15.37 -17.84
C GLN A 60 -9.60 16.71 -17.10
N CYS A 61 -8.52 17.04 -16.38
CA CYS A 61 -8.35 18.33 -15.73
C CYS A 61 -6.89 18.70 -15.54
N THR A 62 -6.60 20.00 -15.53
CA THR A 62 -5.30 20.52 -15.09
C THR A 62 -5.26 20.69 -13.59
N ALA A 63 -4.05 20.77 -13.02
CA ALA A 63 -3.85 21.10 -11.61
C ALA A 63 -4.57 22.41 -11.20
N ALA A 64 -4.50 23.44 -12.04
CA ALA A 64 -5.17 24.72 -11.78
C ALA A 64 -6.70 24.59 -11.77
N GLN A 65 -7.27 23.83 -12.72
CA GLN A 65 -8.71 23.56 -12.77
C GLN A 65 -9.18 22.76 -11.57
N LEU A 66 -8.40 21.74 -11.15
CA LEU A 66 -8.69 20.99 -9.95
C LEU A 66 -8.66 21.92 -8.73
N LEU A 67 -7.61 22.72 -8.55
CA LEU A 67 -7.49 23.64 -7.42
C LEU A 67 -8.66 24.65 -7.34
N ALA A 68 -9.11 25.18 -8.48
CA ALA A 68 -10.28 26.06 -8.53
C ALA A 68 -11.55 25.38 -8.02
N ARG A 69 -11.75 24.09 -8.33
CA ARG A 69 -12.89 23.29 -7.81
C ARG A 69 -12.75 22.96 -6.32
N LEU A 70 -11.52 22.83 -5.83
CA LEU A 70 -11.23 22.56 -4.41
C LEU A 70 -11.43 23.80 -3.53
N GLN A 71 -11.27 25.00 -4.08
CA GLN A 71 -11.34 26.26 -3.34
C GLN A 71 -12.61 26.43 -2.49
N PRO A 72 -13.85 26.25 -3.00
CA PRO A 72 -15.05 26.31 -2.16
C PRO A 72 -15.08 25.22 -1.08
N LEU A 73 -14.46 24.06 -1.34
CA LEU A 73 -14.39 22.99 -0.36
C LEU A 73 -13.43 23.31 0.79
N LEU A 74 -12.32 23.97 0.48
CA LEU A 74 -11.32 24.43 1.44
C LEU A 74 -11.84 25.61 2.28
N GLN A 75 -12.56 26.55 1.68
CA GLN A 75 -13.13 27.72 2.38
C GLN A 75 -14.19 27.34 3.42
N ALA A 76 -14.92 26.26 3.18
CA ALA A 76 -15.96 25.76 4.07
C ALA A 76 -15.44 24.73 5.10
N LEU A 77 -14.12 24.60 5.27
CA LEU A 77 -13.58 23.86 6.40
C LEU A 77 -13.94 24.57 7.72
N PRO A 78 -14.25 23.82 8.79
CA PRO A 78 -14.41 24.44 10.10
C PRO A 78 -13.10 25.13 10.52
N GLN A 79 -13.20 26.27 11.20
CA GLN A 79 -12.06 26.80 11.97
C GLN A 79 -11.70 25.78 13.05
N PRO A 80 -10.41 25.61 13.39
CA PRO A 80 -10.01 24.64 14.41
C PRO A 80 -10.79 24.92 15.72
N PRO A 81 -11.62 23.99 16.22
CA PRO A 81 -12.22 24.15 17.52
C PRO A 81 -11.12 24.03 18.57
N GLY A 82 -11.15 24.88 19.60
CA GLY A 82 -10.40 24.62 20.82
C GLY A 82 -10.83 23.27 21.40
N ALA A 83 -9.87 22.35 21.55
CA ALA A 83 -9.94 21.11 22.34
C ALA A 83 -11.30 20.37 22.33
N GLN A 84 -11.87 20.09 21.15
CA GLN A 84 -12.99 19.14 21.06
C GLN A 84 -12.49 17.76 20.63
N PRO A 85 -13.04 16.66 21.19
CA PRO A 85 -12.65 15.32 20.81
C PRO A 85 -12.88 15.11 19.32
N MET A 86 -11.88 14.52 18.65
CA MET A 86 -11.91 14.28 17.21
C MET A 86 -13.02 13.29 16.85
N GLN A 87 -14.17 13.81 16.45
CA GLN A 87 -15.28 13.01 15.94
C GLN A 87 -15.02 12.72 14.47
N GLY A 88 -14.84 11.43 14.14
CA GLY A 88 -14.78 10.98 12.75
C GLY A 88 -16.08 11.29 11.99
N PRO A 89 -16.08 11.21 10.65
CA PRO A 89 -17.27 11.45 9.85
C PRO A 89 -18.44 10.56 10.30
N GLN A 90 -19.62 11.15 10.51
CA GLN A 90 -20.84 10.47 10.98
C GLN A 90 -21.52 9.58 9.92
N ALA A 91 -20.85 9.24 8.81
CA ALA A 91 -21.42 8.46 7.72
C ALA A 91 -20.72 7.10 7.60
N GLY A 92 -21.39 6.05 8.11
CA GLY A 92 -20.96 4.65 8.10
C GLY A 92 -20.80 4.11 9.51
N ALA A 93 -21.59 3.09 9.86
CA ALA A 93 -21.67 2.50 11.20
C ALA A 93 -20.28 2.44 11.89
N ALA A 94 -20.12 3.21 12.97
CA ALA A 94 -18.85 3.41 13.65
C ALA A 94 -18.40 2.12 14.37
N ARG A 95 -17.87 1.19 13.58
CA ARG A 95 -17.30 -0.07 14.05
C ARG A 95 -16.18 0.27 15.01
N CYS A 96 -16.32 -0.18 16.25
CA CYS A 96 -15.25 -0.14 17.24
C CYS A 96 -14.59 -1.51 17.27
N VAL A 97 -13.30 -1.57 16.91
CA VAL A 97 -12.52 -2.80 16.89
C VAL A 97 -11.79 -2.94 18.24
N PRO A 98 -12.13 -3.94 19.06
CA PRO A 98 -11.37 -4.23 20.27
C PRO A 98 -10.05 -4.89 19.88
N ILE A 99 -8.94 -4.36 20.38
CA ILE A 99 -7.60 -4.92 20.17
C ILE A 99 -7.03 -5.37 21.53
N PRO A 100 -6.94 -6.68 21.79
CA PRO A 100 -6.26 -7.18 22.97
C PRO A 100 -4.75 -6.96 22.85
N VAL A 101 -4.14 -6.47 23.92
CA VAL A 101 -2.72 -6.15 23.99
C VAL A 101 -2.15 -6.80 25.24
N ARG A 102 -1.05 -7.53 25.09
CA ARG A 102 -0.14 -7.83 26.19
C ARG A 102 0.84 -6.66 26.25
N TYR A 103 0.89 -5.94 27.36
CA TYR A 103 1.76 -4.78 27.53
C TYR A 103 3.19 -5.20 27.89
N ASP A 104 3.85 -5.92 26.98
CA ASP A 104 5.20 -6.48 27.13
C ASP A 104 6.24 -5.76 26.24
N GLY A 105 5.92 -4.55 25.77
CA GLY A 105 6.77 -3.82 24.85
C GLY A 105 8.11 -3.42 25.48
N GLU A 106 9.18 -3.57 24.70
CA GLU A 106 10.54 -3.27 25.16
C GLU A 106 10.77 -1.80 25.56
N ASP A 107 9.97 -0.86 25.03
CA ASP A 107 10.08 0.56 25.35
C ASP A 107 9.06 1.01 26.41
N LEU A 108 8.21 0.11 26.92
CA LEU A 108 7.09 0.47 27.79
C LEU A 108 7.55 1.20 29.05
N ASP A 109 8.50 0.64 29.78
CA ASP A 109 8.96 1.20 31.05
C ASP A 109 9.76 2.48 30.83
N ALA A 110 10.68 2.49 29.85
CA ALA A 110 11.44 3.69 29.49
C ALA A 110 10.55 4.84 28.99
N LEU A 111 9.48 4.53 28.25
CA LEU A 111 8.50 5.53 27.82
C LEU A 111 7.66 6.04 29.00
N ALA A 112 7.29 5.17 29.94
CA ALA A 112 6.59 5.58 31.14
C ALA A 112 7.44 6.58 31.96
N GLU A 113 8.72 6.27 32.17
CA GLU A 113 9.68 7.18 32.82
C GLU A 113 9.81 8.51 32.08
N LEU A 114 9.96 8.48 30.75
CA LEU A 114 10.06 9.69 29.92
C LEU A 114 8.84 10.60 30.04
N LEU A 115 7.65 10.02 30.21
CA LEU A 115 6.39 10.74 30.37
C LEU A 115 6.06 11.10 31.84
N GLY A 116 6.92 10.70 32.79
CA GLY A 116 6.69 10.90 34.22
C GLY A 116 5.49 10.10 34.76
N LEU A 117 5.25 8.91 34.19
CA LEU A 117 4.15 8.01 34.55
C LEU A 117 4.67 6.70 35.13
N SER A 118 3.87 6.05 35.96
CA SER A 118 4.06 4.63 36.21
C SER A 118 3.64 3.80 34.99
N ARG A 119 4.20 2.59 34.87
CA ARG A 119 3.78 1.58 33.89
C ARG A 119 2.26 1.39 33.87
N ARG A 120 1.65 1.26 35.05
CA ARG A 120 0.20 1.10 35.22
C ARG A 120 -0.58 2.28 34.64
N GLU A 121 -0.16 3.51 34.95
CA GLU A 121 -0.84 4.72 34.44
C GLU A 121 -0.71 4.85 32.93
N LEU A 122 0.43 4.47 32.34
CA LEU A 122 0.59 4.46 30.89
C LEU A 122 -0.41 3.50 30.24
N ILE A 123 -0.53 2.28 30.78
CA ILE A 123 -1.48 1.25 30.30
C ILE A 123 -2.92 1.74 30.45
N GLU A 124 -3.27 2.32 31.60
CA GLU A 124 -4.61 2.86 31.86
C GLU A 124 -4.97 3.98 30.89
N ARG A 125 -4.03 4.89 30.61
CA ARG A 125 -4.23 5.96 29.62
C ARG A 125 -4.32 5.44 28.20
N HIS A 126 -3.52 4.42 27.85
CA HIS A 126 -3.56 3.83 26.51
C HIS A 126 -4.87 3.04 26.27
N THR A 127 -5.36 2.30 27.26
CA THR A 127 -6.63 1.53 27.17
C THR A 127 -7.88 2.37 27.43
N GLY A 128 -7.76 3.50 28.12
CA GLY A 128 -8.88 4.34 28.54
C GLY A 128 -9.45 5.25 27.45
N CYS A 129 -8.86 5.26 26.25
CA CYS A 129 -9.27 6.13 25.15
C CYS A 129 -9.71 5.33 23.92
N ASP A 130 -10.66 5.91 23.18
CA ASP A 130 -10.92 5.50 21.81
C ASP A 130 -9.92 6.17 20.87
N TYR A 131 -9.42 5.40 19.92
CA TYR A 131 -8.59 5.88 18.84
C TYR A 131 -9.38 5.89 17.55
N LEU A 132 -9.20 6.95 16.77
CA LEU A 132 -9.70 7.03 15.41
C LEU A 132 -8.65 6.44 14.47
N ALA A 133 -9.02 5.44 13.68
CA ALA A 133 -8.23 5.00 12.54
C ALA A 133 -8.21 6.12 11.49
N ALA A 134 -7.19 6.97 11.52
CA ALA A 134 -7.20 8.21 10.74
C ALA A 134 -6.90 7.95 9.26
N PHE A 135 -5.82 7.24 8.97
CA PHE A 135 -5.42 6.86 7.63
C PHE A 135 -4.51 5.63 7.65
N ALA A 136 -4.47 4.88 6.56
CA ALA A 136 -3.52 3.79 6.35
C ALA A 136 -2.37 4.23 5.45
N GLY A 137 -1.21 3.61 5.63
CA GLY A 137 -0.01 3.92 4.86
C GLY A 137 1.18 3.13 5.40
N PHE A 138 2.41 3.42 4.94
CA PHE A 138 3.65 2.70 5.28
C PHE A 138 3.70 1.23 4.79
N ALA A 139 2.67 0.44 5.04
CA ALA A 139 2.51 -0.92 4.55
C ALA A 139 1.01 -1.31 4.51
N PRO A 140 0.63 -2.36 3.74
CA PRO A 140 -0.72 -2.90 3.78
C PRO A 140 -1.18 -3.21 5.20
N GLY A 141 -2.31 -2.63 5.61
CA GLY A 141 -2.90 -2.82 6.95
C GLY A 141 -2.21 -2.07 8.09
N PHE A 142 -1.21 -1.23 7.83
CA PHE A 142 -0.65 -0.35 8.86
C PHE A 142 -1.48 0.92 8.90
N VAL A 143 -2.13 1.17 10.05
CA VAL A 143 -3.08 2.27 10.24
C VAL A 143 -2.60 3.16 11.38
N TYR A 144 -2.62 4.46 11.13
CA TYR A 144 -2.28 5.50 12.10
C TYR A 144 -3.51 5.79 12.95
N LEU A 145 -3.44 5.45 14.23
CA LEU A 145 -4.52 5.61 15.20
C LEU A 145 -4.33 6.92 15.94
N ALA A 146 -5.17 7.90 15.62
CA ALA A 146 -5.12 9.24 16.19
C ALA A 146 -6.06 9.37 17.40
N GLY A 147 -5.79 10.37 18.23
CA GLY A 147 -6.47 10.54 19.50
C GLY A 147 -5.64 9.90 20.62
N GLY A 148 -6.31 9.23 21.55
CA GLY A 148 -5.67 8.79 22.78
C GLY A 148 -5.59 9.91 23.82
N HIS A 149 -4.83 9.65 24.88
CA HIS A 149 -4.64 10.61 25.97
C HIS A 149 -3.63 11.70 25.58
N ASP A 150 -3.86 12.95 25.98
CA ASP A 150 -3.04 14.12 25.60
C ASP A 150 -1.55 13.99 25.93
N CYS A 151 -1.22 13.22 26.97
CA CYS A 151 0.18 12.93 27.32
C CYS A 151 0.96 12.21 26.21
N PHE A 152 0.26 11.57 25.27
CA PHE A 152 0.88 10.93 24.12
C PHE A 152 1.06 11.86 22.93
N ALA A 153 0.69 13.14 22.99
CA ALA A 153 0.72 14.03 21.82
C ALA A 153 2.11 14.22 21.20
N GLN A 154 3.19 14.01 21.98
CA GLN A 154 4.57 14.29 21.58
C GLN A 154 5.53 13.12 21.87
N VAL A 155 5.06 11.87 21.79
CA VAL A 155 5.95 10.71 22.00
C VAL A 155 7.07 10.71 20.95
N PRO A 156 8.35 10.83 21.34
CA PRO A 156 9.43 10.88 20.37
C PRO A 156 9.65 9.50 19.74
N ARG A 157 10.07 9.50 18.47
CA ARG A 157 10.64 8.30 17.87
C ARG A 157 12.02 8.02 18.48
N ARG A 158 12.45 6.77 18.46
CA ARG A 158 13.85 6.42 18.73
C ARG A 158 14.77 7.15 17.75
N ALA A 159 15.92 7.58 18.24
CA ALA A 159 16.95 8.23 17.43
C ALA A 159 17.47 7.31 16.32
N THR A 160 17.63 6.02 16.63
CA THR A 160 18.00 4.99 15.66
C THR A 160 16.84 4.01 15.51
N PRO A 161 16.28 3.84 14.29
CA PRO A 161 15.20 2.88 14.06
C PRO A 161 15.71 1.45 14.21
N ARG A 162 14.85 0.56 14.70
CA ARG A 162 15.08 -0.89 14.69
C ARG A 162 15.11 -1.37 13.25
N THR A 163 16.03 -2.29 12.96
CA THR A 163 16.05 -3.01 11.67
C THR A 163 14.85 -3.93 11.52
N ARG A 164 14.27 -4.38 12.64
CA ARG A 164 13.12 -5.27 12.66
C ARG A 164 12.26 -5.07 13.91
N VAL A 165 11.03 -4.63 13.71
CA VAL A 165 9.91 -4.64 14.66
C VAL A 165 9.04 -5.87 14.32
N PRO A 166 8.60 -6.68 15.30
CA PRO A 166 7.78 -7.85 15.04
C PRO A 166 6.35 -7.50 14.57
N ALA A 167 5.72 -8.41 13.85
CA ALA A 167 4.29 -8.30 13.53
C ALA A 167 3.45 -8.34 14.82
N GLY A 168 2.37 -7.58 14.88
CA GLY A 168 1.53 -7.43 16.07
C GLY A 168 2.09 -6.50 17.12
N ALA A 169 3.28 -5.89 16.93
CA ALA A 169 3.80 -4.90 17.87
C ALA A 169 2.88 -3.68 17.92
N VAL A 170 2.51 -3.26 19.13
CA VAL A 170 1.73 -2.05 19.41
C VAL A 170 2.70 -0.95 19.82
N ALA A 171 2.59 0.22 19.20
CA ALA A 171 3.58 1.27 19.34
C ALA A 171 3.00 2.67 19.36
N LEU A 172 3.73 3.61 19.97
CA LEU A 172 3.41 5.04 20.04
C LEU A 172 4.52 5.89 19.36
N ALA A 173 4.11 6.91 18.60
CA ALA A 173 4.99 7.99 18.16
C ALA A 173 4.20 9.21 17.66
N GLY A 174 4.72 10.41 17.93
CA GLY A 174 3.96 11.65 17.74
C GLY A 174 2.65 11.54 18.51
N HIS A 175 1.54 11.93 17.90
CA HIS A 175 0.18 11.82 18.43
C HIS A 175 -0.55 10.53 18.00
N PHE A 176 0.20 9.49 17.61
CA PHE A 176 -0.37 8.27 17.06
C PHE A 176 0.00 7.04 17.88
N SER A 177 -0.97 6.13 17.99
CA SER A 177 -0.74 4.71 18.21
C SER A 177 -0.81 3.96 16.88
N ALA A 178 -0.21 2.78 16.79
CA ALA A 178 -0.32 1.91 15.62
C ALA A 178 -0.02 0.45 16.00
N ILE A 179 -0.44 -0.46 15.12
CA ILE A 179 -0.04 -1.87 15.18
C ILE A 179 0.70 -2.22 13.90
N TYR A 180 1.88 -2.82 14.04
CA TYR A 180 2.67 -3.29 12.91
C TYR A 180 2.03 -4.55 12.30
N PRO A 181 1.55 -4.54 11.04
CA PRO A 181 0.86 -5.67 10.45
C PRO A 181 1.81 -6.80 10.03
N LYS A 182 3.08 -6.47 9.79
CA LYS A 182 4.14 -7.40 9.42
C LYS A 182 5.47 -6.95 10.01
N ALA A 183 6.44 -7.87 10.06
CA ALA A 183 7.79 -7.52 10.47
C ALA A 183 8.40 -6.50 9.52
N SER A 184 8.88 -5.38 10.05
CA SER A 184 9.44 -4.27 9.27
C SER A 184 10.37 -3.39 10.12
N PRO A 185 11.28 -2.61 9.51
CA PRO A 185 12.05 -1.61 10.26
C PRO A 185 11.14 -0.53 10.86
N GLY A 186 11.49 0.01 12.02
CA GLY A 186 10.65 1.00 12.70
C GLY A 186 11.31 1.66 13.90
N GLY A 187 11.01 2.95 14.11
CA GLY A 187 11.53 3.74 15.23
C GLY A 187 10.50 4.18 16.25
N TRP A 188 9.30 3.58 16.25
CA TRP A 188 8.26 3.92 17.23
C TRP A 188 8.55 3.24 18.57
N GLN A 189 8.02 3.81 19.65
CA GLN A 189 8.16 3.27 21.00
C GLN A 189 7.22 2.07 21.14
N LEU A 190 7.76 0.87 21.32
CA LEU A 190 6.97 -0.36 21.43
C LEU A 190 6.47 -0.53 22.87
N ILE A 191 5.15 -0.54 23.04
CA ILE A 191 4.50 -0.61 24.36
C ILE A 191 3.83 -1.96 24.64
N GLY A 192 3.66 -2.80 23.62
CA GLY A 192 3.07 -4.12 23.78
C GLY A 192 2.98 -4.90 22.48
N SER A 193 2.26 -6.01 22.54
CA SER A 193 1.99 -6.89 21.41
C SER A 193 0.55 -7.39 21.40
N THR A 194 -0.02 -7.55 20.22
CA THR A 194 -1.35 -8.16 20.04
C THR A 194 -1.24 -9.49 19.28
N PRO A 195 -2.03 -10.51 19.63
CA PRO A 195 -2.13 -11.74 18.83
C PRO A 195 -2.93 -11.53 17.54
N CYS A 196 -3.58 -10.38 17.36
CA CYS A 196 -4.38 -10.09 16.18
C CYS A 196 -3.53 -10.06 14.90
N VAL A 197 -3.97 -10.82 13.88
CA VAL A 197 -3.44 -10.68 12.52
C VAL A 197 -4.09 -9.45 11.88
N MET A 198 -3.30 -8.41 11.62
CA MET A 198 -3.79 -7.11 11.15
C MET A 198 -4.10 -7.08 9.64
N TRP A 199 -3.45 -7.95 8.86
CA TRP A 199 -3.64 -8.06 7.42
C TRP A 199 -3.74 -9.52 6.99
N ASP A 200 -4.84 -9.90 6.34
CA ASP A 200 -5.12 -11.27 5.91
C ASP A 200 -5.96 -11.31 4.63
N LEU A 201 -5.34 -11.73 3.51
CA LEU A 201 -6.00 -11.79 2.21
C LEU A 201 -7.11 -12.84 2.11
N GLN A 202 -7.26 -13.74 3.10
CA GLN A 202 -8.34 -14.72 3.13
C GLN A 202 -9.64 -14.16 3.73
N ARG A 203 -9.61 -12.94 4.28
CA ARG A 203 -10.79 -12.28 4.84
C ARG A 203 -11.54 -11.49 3.76
N PRO A 204 -12.88 -11.32 3.90
CA PRO A 204 -13.62 -10.38 3.07
C PRO A 204 -13.06 -8.95 3.15
N GLU A 205 -12.58 -8.56 4.33
CA GLU A 205 -11.88 -7.31 4.59
C GLU A 205 -10.44 -7.64 5.02
N PRO A 206 -9.44 -7.46 4.13
CA PRO A 206 -8.08 -7.89 4.45
C PRO A 206 -7.47 -7.16 5.65
N ALA A 207 -7.75 -5.86 5.79
CA ALA A 207 -7.32 -5.08 6.94
C ALA A 207 -8.28 -5.25 8.13
N LEU A 208 -7.73 -5.65 9.29
CA LEU A 208 -8.52 -5.76 10.53
C LEU A 208 -9.01 -4.40 11.04
N ILE A 209 -8.27 -3.33 10.74
CA ILE A 209 -8.64 -1.95 11.04
C ILE A 209 -8.62 -1.19 9.72
N GLN A 210 -9.67 -0.43 9.44
CA GLN A 210 -9.76 0.43 8.27
C GLN A 210 -9.89 1.90 8.67
N PRO A 211 -9.41 2.85 7.84
CA PRO A 211 -9.63 4.27 8.08
C PRO A 211 -11.12 4.60 8.31
N GLY A 212 -11.39 5.50 9.24
CA GLY A 212 -12.73 5.88 9.69
C GLY A 212 -13.29 5.04 10.83
N TRP A 213 -12.73 3.86 11.12
CA TRP A 213 -13.16 3.03 12.26
C TRP A 213 -12.62 3.55 13.60
N ARG A 214 -13.24 3.10 14.70
CA ARG A 214 -12.71 3.28 16.05
C ARG A 214 -11.96 2.05 16.50
N VAL A 215 -10.95 2.25 17.33
CA VAL A 215 -10.14 1.19 17.94
C VAL A 215 -10.10 1.43 19.43
N ARG A 216 -10.33 0.36 20.20
CA ARG A 216 -10.13 0.38 21.65
C ARG A 216 -9.17 -0.72 22.04
N PHE A 217 -8.12 -0.35 22.76
CA PHE A 217 -7.16 -1.32 23.27
C PHE A 217 -7.63 -1.89 24.61
N HIS A 218 -7.38 -3.18 24.79
CA HIS A 218 -7.72 -3.89 26.01
C HIS A 218 -6.50 -4.63 26.54
N ASP A 219 -6.18 -4.44 27.80
CA ASP A 219 -5.12 -5.17 28.47
C ASP A 219 -5.52 -6.63 28.71
N LEU A 220 -4.75 -7.56 28.18
CA LEU A 220 -4.95 -9.01 28.34
C LEU A 220 -4.66 -9.51 29.75
N GLU A 221 -3.87 -8.79 30.53
CA GLU A 221 -3.56 -9.16 31.92
C GLU A 221 -4.65 -8.68 32.89
N ARG A 222 -5.61 -7.87 32.42
CA ARG A 222 -6.70 -7.37 33.24
C ARG A 222 -7.73 -8.47 33.52
N PRO A 223 -8.01 -8.79 34.80
CA PRO A 223 -8.98 -9.83 35.16
C PRO A 223 -10.38 -9.54 34.58
N GLY A 224 -11.04 -10.59 34.05
CA GLY A 224 -12.40 -10.53 33.52
C GLY A 224 -12.54 -10.05 32.07
N ALA A 225 -11.44 -9.74 31.37
CA ALA A 225 -11.47 -9.40 29.95
C ALA A 225 -11.50 -10.67 29.07
N SER A 226 -12.65 -10.94 28.44
CA SER A 226 -12.79 -11.93 27.35
C SER A 226 -13.03 -11.20 26.05
N ILE A 227 -12.15 -11.38 25.06
CA ILE A 227 -12.28 -10.78 23.73
C ILE A 227 -12.22 -11.87 22.69
N SER A 228 -13.28 -11.97 21.88
CA SER A 228 -13.32 -12.86 20.73
C SER A 228 -12.41 -12.32 19.64
N LEU A 229 -11.34 -13.06 19.35
CA LEU A 229 -10.49 -12.77 18.21
C LEU A 229 -11.17 -13.25 16.92
N PRO A 230 -10.95 -12.56 15.79
CA PRO A 230 -11.21 -13.16 14.49
C PRO A 230 -10.46 -14.51 14.41
N PRO A 231 -11.04 -15.54 13.76
CA PRO A 231 -10.35 -16.81 13.57
C PRO A 231 -8.95 -16.53 13.02
N ALA A 232 -7.95 -17.02 13.75
CA ALA A 232 -6.58 -16.95 13.28
C ALA A 232 -6.51 -17.77 11.99
N PRO A 233 -5.81 -17.28 10.95
CA PRO A 233 -5.43 -18.17 9.86
C PRO A 233 -4.68 -19.38 10.47
N PRO A 234 -4.86 -20.59 9.94
CA PRO A 234 -4.18 -21.76 10.44
C PRO A 234 -2.68 -21.45 10.57
N PRO A 235 -2.02 -21.87 11.67
CA PRO A 235 -0.63 -21.53 11.90
C PRO A 235 0.17 -21.91 10.66
N ALA A 236 0.80 -20.92 10.03
CA ALA A 236 1.81 -21.23 9.04
C ALA A 236 2.87 -22.02 9.78
N THR A 237 2.95 -23.33 9.51
CA THR A 237 4.01 -24.20 10.01
C THR A 237 5.33 -23.44 9.82
N PRO A 238 6.20 -23.33 10.84
CA PRO A 238 7.49 -22.68 10.69
C PRO A 238 8.34 -23.56 9.78
N ALA A 239 8.09 -23.52 8.48
CA ALA A 239 9.07 -23.98 7.54
C ALA A 239 10.29 -23.04 7.72
N PRO A 240 11.52 -23.60 7.64
CA PRO A 240 12.80 -22.89 7.80
C PRO A 240 12.79 -21.59 6.99
N PRO A 241 13.69 -20.60 7.23
CA PRO A 241 13.76 -19.38 6.43
C PRO A 241 13.80 -19.78 4.97
N ALA A 242 12.63 -19.71 4.35
CA ALA A 242 12.45 -20.24 3.04
C ALA A 242 13.05 -19.17 2.13
N PRO A 243 13.94 -19.51 1.19
CA PRO A 243 14.25 -18.58 0.13
C PRO A 243 12.91 -18.13 -0.44
N ALA A 244 12.74 -16.80 -0.59
CA ALA A 244 11.53 -16.12 -1.06
C ALA A 244 10.45 -17.11 -1.52
N ARG A 245 9.47 -17.43 -0.65
CA ARG A 245 8.41 -18.37 -1.02
C ARG A 245 7.65 -17.75 -2.19
N HIS A 246 8.04 -18.13 -3.40
CA HIS A 246 7.10 -18.45 -4.45
C HIS A 246 5.96 -19.17 -3.76
N ALA A 247 4.77 -18.59 -3.77
CA ALA A 247 3.59 -19.41 -3.69
C ALA A 247 3.74 -20.39 -4.86
N SER A 248 4.23 -21.60 -4.59
CA SER A 248 3.92 -22.72 -5.45
C SER A 248 2.43 -22.98 -5.25
N ILE A 249 1.61 -22.13 -5.86
CA ILE A 249 0.53 -22.66 -6.66
C ILE A 249 1.30 -23.50 -7.68
N ALA A 250 1.55 -24.78 -7.38
CA ALA A 250 1.76 -25.70 -8.47
C ALA A 250 0.49 -25.52 -9.29
N PRO A 251 0.55 -24.96 -10.52
CA PRO A 251 -0.60 -25.12 -11.37
C PRO A 251 -0.74 -26.64 -11.45
N ALA A 252 -1.91 -27.18 -11.12
CA ALA A 252 -2.32 -28.41 -11.79
C ALA A 252 -2.01 -28.12 -13.26
N ALA A 253 -1.04 -28.85 -13.84
CA ALA A 253 -0.42 -28.48 -15.12
C ALA A 253 -1.51 -27.95 -16.04
N GLN A 254 -1.56 -26.62 -16.21
CA GLN A 254 -2.68 -26.02 -16.93
C GLN A 254 -2.47 -26.49 -18.35
N ALA A 255 -3.36 -27.37 -18.82
CA ALA A 255 -3.46 -27.71 -20.22
C ALA A 255 -3.51 -26.37 -20.98
N GLY A 256 -2.47 -26.06 -21.77
CA GLY A 256 -2.35 -24.79 -22.51
C GLY A 256 -1.26 -23.80 -22.05
N ALA A 257 -0.31 -24.16 -21.18
CA ALA A 257 0.86 -23.30 -20.93
C ALA A 257 1.81 -23.31 -22.16
N CYS A 258 1.73 -22.26 -22.99
CA CYS A 258 2.50 -22.13 -24.24
C CYS A 258 3.90 -21.48 -24.06
N LEU A 259 4.20 -20.91 -22.88
CA LEU A 259 5.45 -20.22 -22.58
C LEU A 259 6.16 -20.81 -21.36
N GLN A 260 7.47 -21.04 -21.49
CA GLN A 260 8.34 -21.48 -20.42
C GLN A 260 9.49 -20.48 -20.22
N VAL A 261 9.63 -19.95 -19.00
CA VAL A 261 10.77 -19.10 -18.63
C VAL A 261 12.01 -19.96 -18.45
N ARG A 262 12.99 -19.84 -19.36
CA ARG A 262 14.30 -20.51 -19.27
C ARG A 262 15.29 -19.73 -18.41
N SER A 263 15.24 -18.40 -18.51
CA SER A 263 16.02 -17.47 -17.68
C SER A 263 15.15 -16.26 -17.38
N PRO A 264 14.93 -15.88 -16.12
CA PRO A 264 14.09 -14.74 -15.76
C PRO A 264 14.81 -13.38 -15.88
N GLY A 265 16.10 -13.34 -16.22
CA GLY A 265 16.92 -12.13 -16.09
C GLY A 265 17.08 -11.69 -14.63
N LEU A 266 17.30 -10.39 -14.39
CA LEU A 266 17.43 -9.86 -13.02
C LEU A 266 16.10 -9.93 -12.26
N GLN A 267 15.02 -9.48 -12.90
CA GLN A 267 13.68 -9.53 -12.33
C GLN A 267 12.66 -9.50 -13.47
N THR A 268 11.75 -10.47 -13.47
CA THR A 268 10.60 -10.51 -14.36
C THR A 268 9.34 -10.63 -13.52
N LEU A 269 8.41 -9.69 -13.71
CA LEU A 269 7.15 -9.61 -12.97
C LEU A 269 5.98 -9.73 -13.95
N LEU A 270 4.90 -10.37 -13.52
CA LEU A 270 3.62 -10.25 -14.22
C LEU A 270 2.95 -8.96 -13.74
N GLN A 271 2.75 -8.02 -14.64
CA GLN A 271 2.19 -6.70 -14.36
C GLN A 271 0.97 -6.41 -15.22
N ASP A 272 -0.01 -5.75 -14.62
CA ASP A 272 -1.20 -5.22 -15.29
C ASP A 272 -1.29 -3.70 -15.07
N GLY A 273 -2.50 -3.14 -15.13
CA GLY A 273 -2.75 -1.71 -14.84
C GLY A 273 -2.54 -1.31 -13.37
N GLY A 274 -2.24 -2.26 -12.48
CA GLY A 274 -2.07 -2.05 -11.06
C GLY A 274 -3.37 -2.13 -10.25
N ARG A 275 -3.28 -1.75 -8.98
CA ARG A 275 -4.31 -1.92 -7.94
C ARG A 275 -4.90 -0.57 -7.55
N ALA A 276 -5.47 0.14 -8.53
CA ALA A 276 -6.12 1.42 -8.28
C ALA A 276 -7.21 1.30 -7.21
N GLY A 277 -7.29 2.28 -6.31
CA GLY A 277 -8.29 2.35 -5.24
C GLY A 277 -7.88 1.63 -3.95
N GLN A 278 -6.75 0.89 -3.94
CA GLN A 278 -6.30 0.14 -2.76
C GLN A 278 -5.34 0.95 -1.85
N THR A 279 -4.93 2.14 -2.28
CA THR A 279 -3.98 2.98 -1.53
C THR A 279 -4.52 3.39 -0.16
N ALA A 280 -5.84 3.52 -0.01
CA ALA A 280 -6.50 3.81 1.27
C ALA A 280 -6.25 2.74 2.35
N LEU A 281 -5.78 1.55 1.98
CA LEU A 281 -5.40 0.45 2.88
C LEU A 281 -3.87 0.27 3.01
N GLY A 282 -3.09 1.20 2.47
CA GLY A 282 -1.62 1.13 2.43
C GLY A 282 -1.07 0.17 1.39
N VAL A 283 -1.90 -0.29 0.43
CA VAL A 283 -1.46 -1.13 -0.69
C VAL A 283 -0.91 -0.25 -1.80
N GLY A 284 0.33 -0.51 -2.21
CA GLY A 284 0.96 0.22 -3.31
C GLY A 284 0.25 -0.06 -4.65
N ARG A 285 0.19 0.97 -5.50
CA ARG A 285 -0.47 0.92 -6.81
C ARG A 285 0.04 -0.22 -7.70
N SER A 286 1.33 -0.54 -7.68
CA SER A 286 1.90 -1.59 -8.56
C SER A 286 1.57 -1.30 -10.03
N GLY A 287 1.48 -2.36 -10.86
CA GLY A 287 1.28 -2.25 -12.30
C GLY A 287 2.59 -2.05 -13.03
N ALA A 288 2.51 -2.07 -14.37
CA ALA A 288 3.66 -1.81 -15.21
C ALA A 288 4.23 -0.41 -14.94
N LEU A 289 5.53 -0.32 -14.74
CA LEU A 289 6.25 0.93 -14.54
C LEU A 289 6.12 1.83 -15.77
N ASP A 290 6.30 1.25 -16.96
CA ASP A 290 5.95 1.88 -18.22
C ASP A 290 4.61 1.33 -18.75
N GLY A 291 3.53 1.97 -18.30
CA GLY A 291 2.19 1.63 -18.77
C GLY A 291 1.96 1.87 -20.27
N TRP A 292 2.74 2.74 -20.92
CA TRP A 292 2.63 2.97 -22.37
C TRP A 292 3.21 1.80 -23.15
N ALA A 293 4.39 1.32 -22.75
CA ALA A 293 5.00 0.11 -23.30
C ALA A 293 4.08 -1.10 -23.13
N MET A 294 3.51 -1.32 -21.93
CA MET A 294 2.54 -2.39 -21.69
C MET A 294 1.36 -2.33 -22.68
N ARG A 295 0.73 -1.15 -22.80
CA ARG A 295 -0.40 -0.97 -23.74
C ARG A 295 0.03 -1.17 -25.20
N ALA A 296 1.25 -0.77 -25.56
CA ALA A 296 1.79 -0.97 -26.90
C ALA A 296 2.02 -2.45 -27.21
N ALA A 297 2.64 -3.20 -26.29
CA ALA A 297 2.86 -4.64 -26.44
C ALA A 297 1.54 -5.38 -26.64
N ASN A 298 0.54 -5.08 -25.81
CA ASN A 298 -0.79 -5.66 -25.95
C ASN A 298 -1.41 -5.37 -27.32
N ARG A 299 -1.34 -4.11 -27.78
CA ARG A 299 -1.85 -3.74 -29.11
C ARG A 299 -1.12 -4.47 -30.25
N CYS A 300 0.19 -4.66 -30.17
CA CYS A 300 0.97 -5.36 -31.18
C CYS A 300 0.46 -6.79 -31.43
N VAL A 301 -0.03 -7.47 -30.38
CA VAL A 301 -0.52 -8.86 -30.47
C VAL A 301 -2.05 -8.97 -30.45
N GLY A 302 -2.78 -7.85 -30.50
CA GLY A 302 -4.25 -7.82 -30.53
C GLY A 302 -4.93 -8.01 -29.17
N ASN A 303 -4.19 -7.95 -28.06
CA ASN A 303 -4.75 -8.03 -26.72
C ASN A 303 -5.46 -6.72 -26.30
N PRO A 304 -6.41 -6.78 -25.34
CA PRO A 304 -6.88 -5.59 -24.64
C PRO A 304 -5.71 -4.79 -24.05
N PRO A 305 -5.70 -3.44 -24.11
CA PRO A 305 -4.54 -2.63 -23.69
C PRO A 305 -4.09 -2.85 -22.23
N GLY A 306 -5.02 -3.20 -21.33
CA GLY A 306 -4.76 -3.47 -19.92
C GLY A 306 -4.51 -4.93 -19.57
N ALA A 307 -4.36 -5.82 -20.56
CA ALA A 307 -4.08 -7.23 -20.29
C ALA A 307 -2.71 -7.39 -19.58
N PRO A 308 -2.56 -8.36 -18.66
CA PRO A 308 -1.29 -8.59 -17.98
C PRO A 308 -0.15 -8.93 -18.94
N VAL A 309 1.03 -8.38 -18.67
CA VAL A 309 2.26 -8.61 -19.44
C VAL A 309 3.40 -9.05 -18.53
N LEU A 310 4.44 -9.65 -19.12
CA LEU A 310 5.72 -9.80 -18.45
C LEU A 310 6.49 -8.48 -18.55
N GLU A 311 6.78 -7.87 -17.41
CA GLU A 311 7.70 -6.75 -17.28
C GLU A 311 9.07 -7.27 -16.85
N ASN A 312 10.09 -7.05 -17.67
CA ASN A 312 11.45 -7.52 -17.42
C ASN A 312 12.41 -6.34 -17.19
N LEU A 313 13.03 -6.33 -16.01
CA LEU A 313 13.98 -5.31 -15.60
C LEU A 313 15.40 -5.71 -16.04
N LEU A 314 16.06 -4.81 -16.78
CA LEU A 314 17.44 -4.95 -17.30
C LEU A 314 17.69 -6.08 -18.32
N GLY A 315 16.65 -6.63 -18.96
CA GLY A 315 16.83 -7.60 -20.04
C GLY A 315 17.14 -9.02 -19.55
N GLN A 316 17.77 -9.82 -20.42
CA GLN A 316 18.25 -11.18 -20.15
C GLN A 316 17.17 -12.23 -19.87
N LEU A 317 15.91 -11.89 -20.16
CA LEU A 317 14.81 -12.84 -20.19
C LEU A 317 14.96 -13.78 -21.38
N VAL A 318 14.82 -15.08 -21.13
CA VAL A 318 14.73 -16.12 -22.17
C VAL A 318 13.44 -16.89 -21.99
N LEU A 319 12.61 -16.88 -23.03
CA LEU A 319 11.33 -17.59 -23.10
C LEU A 319 11.43 -18.68 -24.16
N ALA A 320 11.09 -19.91 -23.80
CA ALA A 320 10.85 -20.99 -24.75
C ALA A 320 9.35 -21.14 -24.99
N VAL A 321 8.98 -21.42 -26.23
CA VAL A 321 7.59 -21.57 -26.67
C VAL A 321 7.30 -23.06 -26.88
N SER A 322 6.24 -23.59 -26.28
CA SER A 322 5.85 -25.02 -26.43
C SER A 322 4.80 -25.24 -27.53
N GLU A 323 4.06 -24.20 -27.91
CA GLU A 323 3.03 -24.20 -28.94
C GLU A 323 3.08 -22.88 -29.72
N PRO A 324 2.74 -22.83 -31.03
CA PRO A 324 2.87 -21.60 -31.82
C PRO A 324 2.23 -20.38 -31.15
N ALA A 325 2.98 -19.29 -31.02
CA ALA A 325 2.59 -18.10 -30.28
C ALA A 325 3.01 -16.82 -30.97
N VAL A 326 2.31 -15.72 -30.69
CA VAL A 326 2.69 -14.37 -31.13
C VAL A 326 3.02 -13.54 -29.92
N LEU A 327 4.26 -13.05 -29.84
CA LEU A 327 4.74 -12.19 -28.75
C LEU A 327 5.07 -10.79 -29.28
N ALA A 328 5.16 -9.81 -28.40
CA ALA A 328 5.71 -8.50 -28.71
C ALA A 328 6.55 -8.01 -27.52
N VAL A 329 7.66 -7.34 -27.82
CA VAL A 329 8.51 -6.70 -26.81
C VAL A 329 8.56 -5.20 -27.10
N THR A 330 8.25 -4.39 -26.09
CA THR A 330 8.21 -2.92 -26.15
C THR A 330 8.95 -2.33 -24.93
N GLY A 331 9.04 -1.01 -24.84
CA GLY A 331 9.77 -0.31 -23.78
C GLY A 331 11.17 0.07 -24.23
N ALA A 332 12.17 -0.19 -23.39
CA ALA A 332 13.56 0.13 -23.69
C ALA A 332 14.07 -0.56 -24.97
N ASP A 333 15.05 0.05 -25.64
CA ASP A 333 15.74 -0.58 -26.78
C ASP A 333 16.59 -1.75 -26.28
N VAL A 334 16.16 -2.97 -26.60
CA VAL A 334 16.85 -4.22 -26.24
C VAL A 334 17.05 -5.04 -27.51
N PRO A 335 18.24 -5.62 -27.74
CA PRO A 335 18.44 -6.53 -28.86
C PRO A 335 17.65 -7.82 -28.60
N LEU A 336 16.84 -8.22 -29.58
CA LEU A 336 16.09 -9.47 -29.54
C LEU A 336 16.70 -10.49 -30.48
N ARG A 337 16.76 -11.74 -30.02
CA ARG A 337 17.15 -12.89 -30.84
C ARG A 337 16.10 -13.98 -30.69
N ILE A 338 15.71 -14.56 -31.82
CA ILE A 338 14.89 -15.78 -31.86
C ILE A 338 15.80 -16.92 -32.28
N ARG A 339 15.88 -17.96 -31.46
CA ARG A 339 16.53 -19.23 -31.79
C ARG A 339 15.44 -20.25 -32.09
N SER A 340 15.38 -20.75 -33.31
CA SER A 340 14.40 -21.76 -33.68
C SER A 340 14.76 -23.15 -33.16
N ALA A 341 13.78 -24.06 -33.17
CA ALA A 341 13.96 -25.44 -32.73
C ALA A 341 15.10 -26.20 -33.47
N ASP A 342 15.37 -25.83 -34.73
CA ASP A 342 16.46 -26.37 -35.55
C ASP A 342 17.83 -25.70 -35.28
N GLY A 343 17.89 -24.77 -34.32
CA GLY A 343 19.11 -24.09 -33.88
C GLY A 343 19.47 -22.83 -34.64
N ARG A 344 18.72 -22.43 -35.67
CA ARG A 344 18.99 -21.17 -36.40
C ARG A 344 18.68 -19.97 -35.51
N CYS A 345 19.49 -18.92 -35.63
CA CYS A 345 19.32 -17.68 -34.87
C CYS A 345 19.03 -16.52 -35.81
N ARG A 346 17.97 -15.75 -35.53
CA ARG A 346 17.65 -14.50 -36.24
C ARG A 346 17.48 -13.35 -35.27
N GLN A 347 17.80 -12.14 -35.72
CA GLN A 347 17.48 -10.92 -34.97
C GLN A 347 15.99 -10.60 -35.13
N ALA A 348 15.39 -10.04 -34.09
CA ALA A 348 14.01 -9.54 -34.09
C ALA A 348 13.98 -8.07 -33.69
N ALA A 349 12.94 -7.37 -34.12
CA ALA A 349 12.70 -5.98 -33.74
C ALA A 349 11.75 -5.90 -32.54
N THR A 350 11.94 -4.86 -31.72
CA THR A 350 10.96 -4.45 -30.71
C THR A 350 9.80 -3.70 -31.39
N GLY A 351 8.68 -3.52 -30.69
CA GLY A 351 7.55 -2.71 -31.16
C GLY A 351 6.65 -3.36 -32.19
N CYS A 352 6.84 -4.65 -32.50
CA CYS A 352 6.03 -5.39 -33.47
C CYS A 352 5.66 -6.80 -32.99
N ALA A 353 4.72 -7.42 -33.70
CA ALA A 353 4.35 -8.82 -33.48
C ALA A 353 5.45 -9.76 -33.97
N LEU A 354 5.82 -10.72 -33.14
CA LEU A 354 6.82 -11.76 -33.38
C LEU A 354 6.12 -13.11 -33.37
N ALA A 355 5.97 -13.72 -34.55
CA ALA A 355 5.53 -15.10 -34.66
C ALA A 355 6.66 -16.06 -34.26
N LEU A 356 6.34 -17.00 -33.38
CA LEU A 356 7.22 -18.03 -32.85
C LEU A 356 6.56 -19.39 -33.03
N ASP A 357 7.32 -20.35 -33.55
CA ASP A 357 6.88 -21.73 -33.68
C ASP A 357 7.11 -22.51 -32.38
N ALA A 358 6.49 -23.69 -32.28
CA ALA A 358 6.75 -24.60 -31.17
C ALA A 358 8.24 -25.00 -31.13
N GLY A 359 8.86 -24.85 -29.98
CA GLY A 359 10.29 -25.09 -29.75
C GLY A 359 11.19 -23.86 -29.95
N ASP A 360 10.66 -22.73 -30.46
CA ASP A 360 11.42 -21.50 -30.57
C ASP A 360 11.74 -20.90 -29.19
N GLU A 361 12.85 -20.18 -29.12
CA GLU A 361 13.25 -19.39 -27.97
C GLU A 361 13.42 -17.91 -28.32
N LEU A 362 12.74 -17.05 -27.57
CA LEU A 362 12.94 -15.60 -27.59
C LEU A 362 13.93 -15.21 -26.49
N GLN A 363 15.01 -14.52 -26.88
CA GLN A 363 16.08 -14.05 -26.00
C GLN A 363 16.15 -12.52 -26.04
N LEU A 364 15.98 -11.89 -24.88
CA LEU A 364 16.21 -10.46 -24.68
C LEU A 364 17.65 -10.26 -24.23
N GLY A 365 18.41 -9.41 -24.91
CA GLY A 365 19.71 -8.97 -24.42
C GLY A 365 19.61 -7.82 -23.41
N SER A 366 20.74 -7.19 -23.10
CA SER A 366 20.79 -6.01 -22.23
C SER A 366 20.28 -4.74 -22.93
N PRO A 367 19.55 -3.86 -22.22
CA PRO A 367 19.07 -2.60 -22.78
C PRO A 367 20.23 -1.67 -23.18
N ARG A 368 20.07 -0.97 -24.30
CA ARG A 368 21.10 -0.07 -24.89
C ARG A 368 20.98 1.38 -24.43
N ALA A 369 19.82 1.77 -23.92
CA ALA A 369 19.51 3.09 -23.37
C ALA A 369 18.58 2.96 -22.16
N ALA A 370 18.30 4.08 -21.49
CA ALA A 370 17.67 4.14 -20.18
C ALA A 370 16.42 3.25 -20.03
N VAL A 371 16.26 2.74 -18.80
CA VAL A 371 15.15 1.89 -18.35
C VAL A 371 14.25 2.74 -17.46
N VAL A 372 13.64 3.79 -18.02
CA VAL A 372 12.50 4.52 -17.43
C VAL A 372 11.65 5.11 -18.53
#